data_AF-A0A8S3GD99-F1
#
_entry.id   AF-A0A8S3GD99-F1
#
_cell.length_a   1.000
_cell.length_b   1.000
_cell.length_c   1.000
_cell.angle_alpha   90.00
_cell.angle_beta   90.00
_cell.angle_gamma   90.00
#
_symmetry.space_group_name_H-M   'P 1'
#
loop_
_entity.id
_entity.type
_entity.pdbx_description
1 polymer ?
#
loop_
_entity_poly.entity_id
_entity_poly.type
_entity_poly.pdbx_seq_one_letter_code
_entity_poly.pdbx_strand_id
1 'polypeptide(L)'
;MEIIENILHKNPHVHIHDDKRASAERTLRSLIDDGRKMLHVVTDFDYTLTMFIKNGVTLATTFGVIYSQSPVPLPDGSLLSDRGKELYLKYNPIAIDDHMDVAEKIPYMIEWWRSIQNLLILSNLNKSHLCE
;
A
#
# COMPACT_ATOMS: atom_id res chain seq x y z
N MET A 1 -27.34 -5.47 17.49
CA MET A 1 -26.94 -4.52 16.43
C MET A 1 -26.67 -3.11 16.99
N GLU A 2 -26.41 -2.96 18.29
CA GLU A 2 -26.35 -1.61 18.88
C GLU A 2 -24.98 -0.94 18.70
N ILE A 3 -23.90 -1.73 18.70
CA ILE A 3 -22.54 -1.19 18.63
C ILE A 3 -22.25 -0.68 17.22
N ILE A 4 -22.54 -1.48 16.19
CA ILE A 4 -22.26 -1.12 14.79
C ILE A 4 -23.08 0.10 14.38
N GLU A 5 -24.37 0.16 14.70
CA GLU A 5 -25.22 1.31 14.35
C GLU A 5 -24.73 2.61 15.03
N ASN A 6 -24.30 2.53 16.29
CA ASN A 6 -23.70 3.68 16.99
C ASN A 6 -22.37 4.13 16.35
N ILE A 7 -21.53 3.19 15.88
CA ILE A 7 -20.29 3.52 15.15
C ILE A 7 -20.62 4.22 13.83
N LEU A 8 -21.54 3.67 13.03
CA LEU A 8 -21.94 4.24 11.75
C LEU A 8 -22.57 5.64 11.92
N HIS A 9 -23.39 5.84 12.96
CA HIS A 9 -24.02 7.13 13.23
C HIS A 9 -23.00 8.22 13.61
N LYS A 10 -21.95 7.87 14.36
CA LYS A 10 -20.95 8.84 14.85
C LYS A 10 -19.80 9.09 13.88
N ASN A 11 -19.58 8.20 12.90
CA ASN A 11 -18.39 8.24 12.04
C ASN A 11 -18.81 8.22 10.56
N PRO A 12 -18.95 9.39 9.90
CA PRO A 12 -19.45 9.47 8.53
C PRO A 12 -18.52 8.84 7.47
N HIS A 13 -17.27 8.58 7.81
CA HIS A 13 -16.27 7.95 6.94
C HIS A 13 -16.21 6.42 7.08
N VAL A 14 -17.03 5.85 7.97
CA VAL A 14 -17.10 4.40 8.18
C VAL A 14 -18.27 3.85 7.37
N HIS A 15 -17.96 2.93 6.46
CA HIS A 15 -18.94 2.28 5.60
C HIS A 15 -18.90 0.77 5.82
N ILE A 16 -20.06 0.17 6.13
CA ILE A 16 -20.24 -1.28 6.24
C ILE A 16 -21.45 -1.65 5.40
N HIS A 17 -21.29 -2.59 4.48
CA HIS A 17 -22.40 -3.07 3.66
C HIS A 17 -23.50 -3.67 4.54
N ASP A 18 -24.77 -3.43 4.21
CA ASP A 18 -25.90 -3.76 5.07
C ASP A 18 -25.98 -5.26 5.41
N ASP A 19 -25.73 -6.13 4.42
CA ASP A 19 -25.69 -7.59 4.61
C ASP A 19 -24.55 -8.06 5.55
N LYS A 20 -23.54 -7.22 5.82
CA LYS A 20 -22.39 -7.53 6.68
C LYS A 20 -22.50 -6.96 8.09
N ARG A 21 -23.45 -6.07 8.37
CA ARG A 21 -23.56 -5.41 9.69
C ARG A 21 -23.70 -6.41 10.84
N ALA A 22 -24.55 -7.43 10.67
CA ALA A 22 -24.73 -8.47 11.68
C ALA A 22 -23.46 -9.31 11.92
N SER A 23 -22.72 -9.65 10.86
CA SER A 23 -21.44 -10.36 11.00
C SER A 23 -20.38 -9.49 11.65
N ALA A 24 -20.30 -8.21 11.27
CA ALA A 24 -19.35 -7.26 11.86
C ALA A 24 -19.57 -7.10 13.37
N GLU A 25 -20.82 -7.01 13.82
CA GLU A 25 -21.12 -6.96 15.25
C GLU A 25 -20.69 -8.24 15.98
N ARG A 26 -20.92 -9.41 15.38
CA ARG A 26 -20.51 -10.68 15.98
C ARG A 26 -18.99 -10.76 16.11
N THR A 27 -18.26 -10.39 15.05
CA THR A 27 -16.79 -10.35 15.07
C THR A 27 -16.29 -9.40 16.15
N LEU A 28 -16.84 -8.18 16.22
CA LEU A 28 -16.42 -7.20 17.23
C LEU A 28 -16.69 -7.68 18.66
N ARG A 29 -17.84 -8.34 18.90
CA ARG A 29 -18.14 -8.94 20.21
C ARG A 29 -17.16 -10.04 20.58
N SER A 30 -16.84 -10.96 19.66
CA SER A 30 -15.83 -12.01 19.90
C SER A 30 -14.49 -11.39 20.27
N LEU A 31 -14.04 -10.37 19.55
CA LEU A 31 -12.78 -9.68 19.85
C LEU A 31 -12.77 -9.05 21.26
N ILE A 32 -13.91 -8.51 21.71
CA ILE A 32 -14.07 -7.95 23.06
C ILE A 32 -14.07 -9.07 24.11
N ASP A 33 -14.84 -10.12 23.89
CA ASP A 33 -15.09 -11.20 24.86
C ASP A 33 -13.84 -12.10 25.03
N ASP A 34 -13.16 -12.44 23.93
CA ASP A 34 -11.95 -13.26 23.93
C ASP A 34 -10.73 -12.50 24.47
N GLY A 35 -10.74 -11.18 24.29
CA GLY A 35 -9.76 -10.25 24.84
C GLY A 35 -8.35 -10.36 24.22
N ARG A 36 -7.43 -9.52 24.74
CA ARG A 36 -6.11 -9.28 24.14
C ARG A 36 -5.24 -10.53 23.92
N LYS A 37 -5.42 -11.58 24.72
CA LYS A 37 -4.61 -12.80 24.62
C LYS A 37 -4.93 -13.61 23.36
N MET A 38 -6.10 -13.37 22.77
CA MET A 38 -6.57 -14.03 21.55
C MET A 38 -6.48 -13.11 20.32
N LEU A 39 -6.05 -11.86 20.50
CA LEU A 39 -5.94 -10.87 19.43
C LEU A 39 -4.57 -10.94 18.75
N HIS A 40 -4.58 -11.06 17.42
CA HIS A 40 -3.41 -10.86 16.57
C HIS A 40 -3.74 -9.81 15.51
N VAL A 41 -2.75 -9.00 15.13
CA VAL A 41 -2.89 -7.97 14.10
C VAL A 41 -2.02 -8.34 12.91
N VAL A 42 -2.65 -8.44 11.74
CA VAL A 42 -1.98 -8.53 10.44
C VAL A 42 -2.42 -7.30 9.66
N THR A 43 -1.48 -6.47 9.24
CA THR A 43 -1.75 -5.20 8.57
C THR A 43 -0.81 -5.03 7.40
N ASP A 44 -1.31 -4.38 6.35
CA ASP A 44 -0.47 -3.80 5.32
C ASP A 44 0.25 -2.54 5.85
N PHE A 45 1.23 -2.03 5.12
CA PHE A 45 2.06 -0.90 5.50
C PHE A 45 1.77 0.36 4.68
N ASP A 46 2.04 0.31 3.38
CA ASP A 46 1.90 1.48 2.50
C ASP A 46 0.43 1.89 2.37
N TYR A 47 0.14 3.16 2.69
CA TYR A 47 -1.20 3.75 2.70
C TYR A 47 -2.22 3.10 3.65
N THR A 48 -1.78 2.15 4.49
CA THR A 48 -2.55 1.59 5.60
C THR A 48 -2.03 2.12 6.95
N LEU A 49 -0.74 1.93 7.22
CA LEU A 49 -0.05 2.54 8.37
C LEU A 49 0.58 3.89 8.01
N THR A 50 1.02 4.04 6.75
CA THR A 50 1.49 5.33 6.23
C THR A 50 0.32 6.14 5.67
N MET A 51 0.44 7.46 5.70
CA MET A 51 -0.63 8.37 5.25
C MET A 51 -0.69 8.40 3.72
N PHE A 52 -1.88 8.28 3.14
CA PHE A 52 -2.08 8.35 1.69
C PHE A 52 -1.88 9.76 1.12
N ILE A 53 -2.56 10.77 1.70
CA ILE A 53 -2.54 12.16 1.23
C ILE A 53 -2.29 13.11 2.40
N LYS A 54 -1.43 14.11 2.18
CA LYS A 54 -1.25 15.26 3.08
C LYS A 54 -1.34 16.55 2.29
N ASN A 55 -2.18 17.49 2.73
CA ASN A 55 -2.40 18.79 2.07
C ASN A 55 -2.72 18.68 0.56
N GLY A 56 -3.49 17.66 0.16
CA GLY A 56 -3.86 17.42 -1.24
C GLY A 56 -2.78 16.76 -2.10
N VAL A 57 -1.62 16.40 -1.53
CA VAL A 57 -0.53 15.71 -2.23
C VAL A 57 -0.45 14.26 -1.76
N THR A 58 -0.46 13.32 -2.70
CA THR A 58 -0.21 11.90 -2.42
C THR A 58 1.22 11.71 -1.91
N LEU A 59 1.37 11.05 -0.77
CA LEU A 59 2.67 10.75 -0.18
C LEU A 59 3.33 9.55 -0.87
N ALA A 60 4.62 9.37 -0.65
CA ALA A 60 5.37 8.27 -1.25
C ALA A 60 5.08 6.93 -0.54
N THR A 61 5.04 5.84 -1.31
CA THR A 61 5.18 4.48 -0.78
C THR A 61 6.63 4.21 -0.37
N THR A 62 6.88 3.06 0.27
CA THR A 62 8.22 2.56 0.60
C THR A 62 9.19 2.66 -0.59
N PHE A 63 8.79 2.18 -1.77
CA PHE A 63 9.62 2.29 -2.98
C PHE A 63 9.75 3.74 -3.48
N GLY A 64 8.70 4.55 -3.36
CA GLY A 64 8.77 5.97 -3.68
C GLY A 64 9.80 6.72 -2.83
N VAL A 65 9.93 6.37 -1.54
CA VAL A 65 10.97 6.90 -0.66
C VAL A 65 12.36 6.48 -1.16
N ILE A 66 12.56 5.20 -1.47
CA ILE A 66 13.84 4.68 -2.00
C ILE A 66 14.25 5.43 -3.27
N TYR A 67 13.32 5.63 -4.22
CA TYR A 67 13.62 6.32 -5.47
C TYR A 67 13.91 7.80 -5.29
N SER A 68 13.18 8.49 -4.41
CA SER A 68 13.28 9.95 -4.26
C SER A 68 14.45 10.42 -3.40
N GLN A 69 14.91 9.60 -2.46
CA GLN A 69 15.95 9.99 -1.50
C GLN A 69 17.37 9.53 -1.90
N SER A 70 17.49 8.71 -2.94
CA SER A 70 18.76 8.15 -3.40
C SER A 70 19.16 8.75 -4.75
N PRO A 71 20.09 9.72 -4.81
CA PRO A 71 20.70 10.19 -6.06
C PRO A 71 21.71 9.15 -6.58
N VAL A 72 21.27 7.90 -6.70
CA VAL A 72 22.12 6.77 -7.07
C VAL A 72 22.18 6.72 -8.60
N PRO A 73 23.35 6.97 -9.19
CA PRO A 73 23.52 6.88 -10.63
C PRO A 73 23.49 5.41 -11.06
N LEU A 74 22.90 5.18 -12.22
CA LEU A 74 22.88 3.89 -12.89
C LEU A 74 24.06 3.80 -13.88
N PRO A 75 24.46 2.58 -14.30
CA PRO A 75 25.57 2.39 -15.24
C PRO A 75 25.41 3.11 -16.59
N ASP A 76 24.17 3.40 -16.99
CA ASP A 76 23.84 4.11 -18.24
C ASP A 76 23.84 5.64 -18.09
N GLY A 77 24.18 6.17 -16.91
CA GLY A 77 24.19 7.60 -16.61
C GLY A 77 22.85 8.18 -16.18
N SER A 78 21.77 7.40 -16.16
CA SER A 78 20.47 7.82 -15.62
C SER A 78 20.42 7.71 -14.08
N LEU A 79 19.41 8.30 -13.44
CA LEU A 79 19.20 8.16 -12.00
C LEU A 79 18.20 7.05 -11.68
N LEU A 80 18.41 6.38 -10.54
CA LEU A 80 17.45 5.43 -9.99
C LEU A 80 16.04 6.04 -9.85
N SER A 81 15.96 7.31 -9.46
CA SER A 81 14.70 8.07 -9.36
C SER A 81 13.92 8.12 -10.67
N ASP A 82 14.63 8.33 -11.78
CA ASP A 82 14.02 8.54 -13.10
C ASP A 82 13.48 7.22 -13.63
N ARG A 83 14.29 6.15 -13.55
CA ARG A 83 13.86 4.80 -13.93
C ARG A 83 12.74 4.27 -13.05
N GLY A 84 12.79 4.51 -11.74
CA GLY A 84 11.71 4.14 -10.82
C GLY A 84 10.40 4.83 -11.17
N LYS A 85 10.46 6.12 -11.53
CA LYS A 85 9.31 6.89 -11.99
C LYS A 85 8.76 6.39 -13.33
N GLU A 86 9.62 6.04 -14.28
CA GLU A 86 9.20 5.42 -15.56
C GLU A 86 8.42 4.12 -15.33
N LEU A 87 8.93 3.23 -14.46
CA LEU A 87 8.23 1.99 -14.10
C LEU A 87 6.88 2.29 -13.42
N TYR A 88 6.84 3.23 -12.48
CA TYR A 88 5.59 3.63 -11.83
C TYR A 88 4.56 4.16 -12.83
N LEU A 89 4.96 5.06 -13.73
CA LEU A 89 4.04 5.62 -14.73
C LEU A 89 3.53 4.57 -15.71
N LYS A 90 4.32 3.52 -16.01
CA LYS A 90 3.91 2.39 -16.85
C LYS A 90 2.89 1.49 -16.16
N TYR A 91 3.19 1.06 -14.93
CA TYR A 91 2.44 -0.04 -14.29
C TYR A 91 1.38 0.40 -13.30
N ASN A 92 1.50 1.58 -12.67
CA ASN A 92 0.50 2.05 -11.73
C ASN A 92 -0.90 2.20 -12.35
N PRO A 93 -1.07 2.74 -13.58
CA PRO A 93 -2.37 2.79 -14.22
C PRO A 93 -3.03 1.42 -14.36
N ILE A 94 -2.24 0.38 -14.68
CA ILE A 94 -2.70 -1.01 -14.80
C ILE A 94 -3.10 -1.56 -13.42
N ALA A 95 -2.33 -1.26 -12.38
CA ALA A 95 -2.60 -1.74 -11.03
C ALA A 95 -3.97 -1.25 -10.52
N ILE A 96 -4.30 0.02 -10.77
CA ILE A 96 -5.52 0.68 -10.27
C ILE A 96 -6.70 0.63 -11.24
N ASP A 97 -6.54 0.04 -12.43
CA ASP A 97 -7.58 -0.02 -13.47
C ASP A 97 -8.80 -0.80 -12.99
N ASP A 98 -9.97 -0.17 -12.84
CA ASP A 98 -11.20 -0.81 -12.38
C ASP A 98 -11.91 -1.62 -13.47
N HIS A 99 -11.44 -1.54 -14.72
CA HIS A 99 -11.95 -2.31 -15.85
C HIS A 99 -11.17 -3.61 -16.12
N MET A 100 -10.03 -3.81 -15.47
CA MET A 100 -9.24 -5.03 -15.57
C MET A 100 -9.49 -5.97 -14.39
N ASP A 101 -9.65 -7.25 -14.70
CA ASP A 101 -9.75 -8.28 -13.67
C ASP A 101 -8.40 -8.51 -12.96
N VAL A 102 -8.45 -8.95 -11.71
CA VAL A 102 -7.25 -9.27 -10.93
C VAL A 102 -6.35 -10.26 -11.66
N ALA A 103 -6.94 -11.27 -12.32
CA ALA A 103 -6.19 -12.27 -13.07
C ALA A 103 -5.39 -11.66 -14.25
N GLU A 104 -5.96 -10.64 -14.90
CA GLU A 104 -5.33 -9.94 -16.03
C GLU A 104 -4.19 -9.03 -15.55
N LYS A 105 -4.31 -8.47 -14.34
CA LYS A 105 -3.29 -7.60 -13.73
C LYS A 105 -2.07 -8.37 -13.22
N ILE A 106 -2.24 -9.61 -12.75
CA ILE A 106 -1.18 -10.39 -12.10
C ILE A 106 0.11 -10.46 -12.93
N PRO A 107 0.09 -10.80 -14.24
CA PRO A 107 1.31 -10.84 -15.05
C PRO A 107 2.06 -9.51 -15.07
N TYR A 108 1.35 -8.40 -15.18
CA TYR A 108 1.95 -7.05 -15.16
C TYR A 108 2.53 -6.69 -13.80
N MET A 109 1.87 -7.07 -12.70
CA MET A 109 2.41 -6.83 -11.35
C MET A 109 3.68 -7.65 -11.12
N ILE A 110 3.73 -8.89 -11.61
CA ILE A 110 4.94 -9.72 -11.57
C ILE A 110 6.07 -9.07 -12.39
N GLU A 111 5.79 -8.60 -13.60
CA GLU A 111 6.77 -7.91 -14.44
C GLU A 111 7.27 -6.63 -13.76
N TRP A 112 6.36 -5.84 -13.17
CA TRP A 112 6.71 -4.62 -12.46
C TRP A 112 7.63 -4.89 -11.27
N TRP A 113 7.27 -5.84 -10.41
CA TRP A 113 8.07 -6.23 -9.24
C TRP A 113 9.46 -6.73 -9.65
N ARG A 114 9.55 -7.56 -10.69
CA ARG A 114 10.85 -8.02 -11.22
C ARG A 114 11.68 -6.86 -11.77
N SER A 115 11.05 -5.93 -12.48
CA SER A 115 11.71 -4.77 -13.06
C SER A 115 12.30 -3.85 -11.98
N ILE A 116 11.53 -3.60 -10.92
CA ILE A 116 11.99 -2.85 -9.75
C ILE A 116 13.17 -3.54 -9.08
N GLN A 117 13.07 -4.84 -8.81
CA GLN A 117 14.14 -5.58 -8.14
C GLN A 117 15.44 -5.56 -8.95
N ASN A 118 15.37 -5.77 -10.27
CA ASN A 118 16.52 -5.68 -11.15
C ASN A 118 17.13 -4.28 -11.15
N LEU A 119 16.28 -3.24 -11.17
CA LEU A 119 16.73 -1.85 -11.13
C LEU A 119 17.48 -1.53 -9.82
N LEU A 120 17.00 -2.01 -8.68
CA LEU A 120 17.67 -1.84 -7.39
C LEU A 120 19.02 -2.58 -7.31
N ILE A 121 19.12 -3.76 -7.93
CA ILE A 121 20.38 -4.49 -8.03
C ILE A 121 21.38 -3.73 -8.92
N LEU A 122 20.92 -3.25 -10.09
CA LEU A 122 21.74 -2.51 -11.04
C LEU A 122 22.24 -1.18 -10.48
N SER A 123 21.47 -0.53 -9.62
CA SER A 123 21.86 0.73 -8.98
C SER A 123 22.93 0.55 -7.91
N ASN A 124 23.22 -0.70 -7.49
CA ASN A 124 24.10 -0.96 -6.35
C ASN A 124 23.64 -0.16 -5.11
N LEU A 125 22.31 -0.15 -4.87
CA LEU A 125 21.75 0.49 -3.69
C LEU A 125 22.30 -0.21 -2.44
N ASN A 126 22.86 0.57 -1.52
CA ASN A 126 23.48 0.10 -0.29
C ASN A 126 22.76 0.75 0.89
N LYS A 127 22.86 0.13 2.07
CA LYS A 127 22.22 0.65 3.29
C LYS A 127 22.64 2.09 3.60
N SER A 128 23.88 2.48 3.27
CA SER A 128 24.40 3.85 3.44
C SER A 128 23.70 4.90 2.57
N HIS A 129 23.00 4.50 1.51
CA HIS A 129 22.21 5.41 0.68
C HIS A 129 20.82 5.69 1.27
N LEU A 130 20.38 4.90 2.25
CA LEU A 130 19.16 5.15 2.99
C LEU A 130 19.49 6.08 4.16
N CYS A 131 18.93 7.28 4.16
CA CYS A 131 19.06 8.20 5.30
C CYS A 131 18.41 7.58 6.55
N GLU A 132 19.04 7.77 7.71
CA GLU A 132 18.43 7.48 9.03
C GLU A 132 17.36 8.52 9.39
#